data_AF-A0A928S135-F1
#
_entry.id   AF-A0A928S135-F1
#
_cell.length_a   1.000
_cell.length_b   1.000
_cell.length_c   1.000
_cell.angle_alpha   90.00
_cell.angle_beta   90.00
_cell.angle_gamma   90.00
#
_symmetry.space_group_name_H-M   'P 1'
#
loop_
_entity.id
_entity.type
_entity.pdbx_description
1 polymer ?
#
loop_
_entity_poly.entity_id
_entity_poly.type
_entity_poly.pdbx_seq_one_letter_code
_entity_poly.pdbx_strand_id
1 'polypeptide(L)'
;MLKLPNLGELDSGLASRIYLCTSPTDMRKGFDSLAALVREHLRYDPLSGHLFLFVGRSKDRLKLLYWDSDGFAIWYKRLEEGTFRLPTPKKAGASVELKASELAMLLAGIDLTSIKRRKRFALDTTRTHSRSATAEPRVASRVARSA
;
A
#
# COMPACT_ATOMS: atom_id res chain seq x y z
N MET A 1 1.90 28.25 -9.16
CA MET A 1 0.75 27.36 -9.45
C MET A 1 0.35 26.69 -8.14
N LEU A 2 -0.85 26.97 -7.62
CA LEU A 2 -1.29 26.47 -6.30
C LEU A 2 -1.42 24.95 -6.32
N LYS A 3 -0.55 24.26 -5.58
CA LYS A 3 -0.67 22.82 -5.33
C LYS A 3 -1.72 22.64 -4.23
N LEU A 4 -2.95 22.32 -4.63
CA LEU A 4 -4.04 22.08 -3.67
C LEU A 4 -3.84 20.71 -3.02
N PRO A 5 -3.95 20.60 -1.68
CA PRO A 5 -3.85 19.33 -1.00
C PRO A 5 -4.96 18.41 -1.50
N ASN A 6 -4.58 17.26 -2.07
CA ASN A 6 -5.54 16.28 -2.56
C ASN A 6 -5.19 14.89 -2.01
N LEU A 7 -6.23 14.09 -1.80
CA LEU A 7 -6.11 12.74 -1.22
C LEU A 7 -5.29 11.78 -2.09
N GLY A 8 -5.19 12.06 -3.39
CA GLY A 8 -4.43 11.25 -4.33
C GLY A 8 -2.91 11.34 -4.12
N GLU A 9 -2.40 12.48 -3.65
CA GLU A 9 -0.96 12.64 -3.33
C GLU A 9 -0.52 11.74 -2.18
N LEU A 10 -1.38 11.57 -1.17
CA LEU A 10 -1.15 10.59 -0.11
C LEU A 10 -1.12 9.17 -0.68
N ASP A 11 -2.06 8.85 -1.58
CA ASP A 11 -2.23 7.51 -2.15
C ASP A 11 -1.10 7.11 -3.12
N SER A 12 -0.40 8.06 -3.74
CA SER A 12 0.64 7.80 -4.74
C SER A 12 2.07 8.06 -4.26
N GLY A 13 2.25 8.66 -3.08
CA GLY A 13 3.57 9.02 -2.54
C GLY A 13 4.31 7.93 -1.76
N LEU A 14 3.64 6.82 -1.41
CA LEU A 14 4.28 5.70 -0.71
C LEU A 14 4.62 4.58 -1.71
N ALA A 15 5.92 4.29 -1.87
CA ALA A 15 6.36 3.09 -2.60
C ALA A 15 5.89 1.79 -1.90
N SER A 16 5.64 1.88 -0.60
CA SER A 16 5.18 0.79 0.25
C SER A 16 3.66 0.66 0.27
N ARG A 17 3.17 -0.57 0.07
CA ARG A 17 1.74 -0.90 0.21
C ARG A 17 1.37 -1.09 1.68
N ILE A 18 0.08 -0.95 1.98
CA ILE A 18 -0.46 -1.04 3.34
C ILE A 18 -1.44 -2.19 3.37
N TYR A 19 -1.20 -3.18 4.23
CA TYR A 19 -2.03 -4.37 4.34
C TYR A 19 -2.61 -4.50 5.75
N LEU A 20 -3.93 -4.48 5.85
CA LEU A 20 -4.67 -4.73 7.08
C LEU A 20 -5.00 -6.22 7.21
N CYS A 21 -4.52 -6.86 8.28
CA CYS A 21 -4.96 -8.21 8.67
C CYS A 21 -6.46 -8.18 9.02
N THR A 22 -7.24 -9.08 8.41
CA THR A 22 -8.69 -9.16 8.64
C THR A 22 -9.06 -9.91 9.91
N SER A 23 -8.16 -10.74 10.42
CA SER A 23 -8.37 -11.51 11.66
C SER A 23 -7.86 -10.73 12.89
N PRO A 24 -8.61 -10.76 14.01
CA PRO A 24 -8.13 -10.17 15.26
C PRO A 24 -6.79 -10.77 15.68
N THR A 25 -5.84 -9.91 16.04
CA THR A 25 -4.47 -10.34 16.40
C THR A 25 -4.24 -10.21 17.91
N ASP A 26 -3.53 -11.17 18.51
CA ASP A 26 -3.07 -11.04 19.89
C ASP A 26 -2.03 -9.91 19.98
N MET A 27 -2.38 -8.82 20.65
CA MET A 27 -1.54 -7.62 20.78
C MET A 27 -0.31 -7.81 21.68
N ARG A 28 -0.16 -8.97 22.32
CA ARG A 28 1.06 -9.38 23.03
C ARG A 28 2.19 -9.79 22.10
N LYS A 29 1.89 -10.12 20.83
CA LYS A 29 2.88 -10.47 19.80
C LYS A 29 3.87 -9.32 19.55
N GLY A 30 5.17 -9.62 19.62
CA GLY A 30 6.29 -8.74 19.25
C GLY A 30 6.77 -8.98 17.82
N PHE A 31 7.97 -8.49 17.49
CA PHE A 31 8.55 -8.51 16.13
C PHE A 31 8.45 -9.87 15.43
N ASP A 32 9.14 -10.89 15.93
CA ASP A 32 9.22 -12.20 15.24
C ASP A 32 7.85 -12.86 15.10
N SER A 33 7.03 -12.78 16.14
CA SER A 33 5.70 -13.38 16.15
C SER A 33 4.70 -12.68 15.23
N LEU A 34 4.89 -11.38 14.94
CA LEU A 34 4.11 -10.66 13.93
C LEU A 34 4.67 -10.90 12.54
N ALA A 35 5.99 -10.94 12.37
CA ALA A 35 6.64 -11.28 11.10
C ALA A 35 6.28 -12.70 10.63
N ALA A 36 6.20 -13.66 11.55
CA ALA A 36 5.68 -14.99 11.29
C ALA A 36 4.22 -14.94 10.81
N LEU A 37 3.38 -14.11 11.42
CA LEU A 37 1.98 -13.93 11.00
C LEU A 37 1.90 -13.35 9.57
N VAL A 38 2.76 -12.40 9.22
CA VAL A 38 2.86 -11.88 7.84
C VAL A 38 3.19 -13.01 6.86
N ARG A 39 4.19 -13.83 7.15
CA ARG A 39 4.62 -14.94 6.29
C ARG A 39 3.58 -16.05 6.18
N GLU A 40 3.05 -16.50 7.30
CA GLU A 40 2.26 -17.72 7.38
C GLU A 40 0.78 -17.48 7.12
N HIS A 41 0.24 -16.37 7.63
CA HIS A 41 -1.19 -16.06 7.50
C HIS A 41 -1.46 -15.12 6.33
N LEU A 42 -0.72 -14.01 6.24
CA LEU A 42 -0.95 -13.03 5.17
C LEU A 42 -0.30 -13.42 3.85
N ARG A 43 0.65 -14.37 3.87
CA ARG A 43 1.41 -14.84 2.70
C ARG A 43 2.18 -13.73 1.98
N TYR A 44 2.72 -12.78 2.74
CA TYR A 44 3.64 -11.75 2.24
C TYR A 44 5.05 -11.93 2.82
N ASP A 45 6.01 -11.26 2.20
CA ASP A 45 7.34 -11.10 2.77
C ASP A 45 7.34 -9.95 3.81
N PRO A 46 7.63 -10.20 5.10
CA PRO A 46 7.73 -9.15 6.11
C PRO A 46 8.89 -8.17 5.84
N LEU A 47 9.86 -8.53 5.00
CA LEU A 47 10.99 -7.67 4.62
C LEU A 47 10.71 -6.78 3.40
N SER A 48 9.50 -6.87 2.81
CA SER A 48 9.11 -6.13 1.60
C SER A 48 9.05 -4.61 1.73
N GLY A 49 9.26 -4.06 2.94
CA GLY A 49 9.08 -2.64 3.24
C GLY A 49 7.62 -2.19 3.27
N HIS A 50 6.66 -3.11 3.13
CA HIS A 50 5.24 -2.83 3.26
C HIS A 50 4.83 -2.65 4.73
N LEU A 51 3.73 -1.92 4.95
CA LEU A 51 3.14 -1.74 6.28
C LEU A 51 2.10 -2.83 6.53
N PHE A 52 2.29 -3.63 7.57
CA PHE A 52 1.34 -4.66 7.98
C PHE A 52 0.62 -4.24 9.26
N LEU A 53 -0.70 -4.06 9.16
CA LEU A 53 -1.57 -3.59 10.22
C LEU A 53 -2.26 -4.74 10.93
N PHE A 54 -2.20 -4.72 12.26
CA PHE A 54 -2.82 -5.71 13.13
C PHE A 54 -3.67 -5.03 14.19
N VAL A 55 -4.92 -5.48 14.32
CA VAL A 55 -5.89 -4.88 15.23
C VAL A 55 -6.29 -5.91 16.28
N GLY A 56 -6.35 -5.47 17.54
CA GLY A 56 -6.76 -6.33 18.65
C GLY A 56 -8.25 -6.70 18.57
N ARG A 57 -8.65 -7.75 19.30
CA ARG A 57 -10.07 -8.19 19.36
C ARG A 57 -11.02 -7.09 19.82
N SER A 58 -10.62 -6.29 20.81
CA SER A 58 -11.40 -5.16 21.31
C SER A 58 -11.36 -3.93 20.38
N LYS A 59 -10.53 -3.95 19.33
CA LYS A 59 -10.34 -2.86 18.36
C LYS A 59 -9.92 -1.52 18.96
N ASP A 60 -9.48 -1.48 20.21
CA ASP A 60 -8.89 -0.31 20.89
C ASP A 60 -7.39 -0.16 20.59
N ARG A 61 -6.78 -1.19 19.98
CA ARG A 61 -5.32 -1.32 19.79
C ARG A 61 -4.98 -1.65 18.34
N LEU A 62 -3.96 -0.97 17.82
CA LEU A 62 -3.46 -1.13 16.46
C LEU A 62 -1.92 -1.16 16.46
N LYS A 63 -1.33 -2.19 15.85
CA LYS A 63 0.10 -2.27 15.54
C LYS A 63 0.35 -2.16 14.04
N LEU A 64 1.43 -1.49 13.67
CA LEU A 64 2.01 -1.49 12.33
C LEU A 64 3.40 -2.13 12.42
N LEU A 65 3.61 -3.24 11.71
CA LEU A 65 4.92 -3.85 11.52
C LEU A 65 5.46 -3.48 10.13
N TYR A 66 6.72 -3.11 10.06
CA TYR A 66 7.43 -2.91 8.79
C TYR A 66 8.93 -3.13 8.97
N TRP A 67 9.62 -3.42 7.86
CA TRP A 67 11.07 -3.41 7.80
C TRP A 67 11.54 -2.00 7.44
N ASP A 68 12.33 -1.40 8.32
CA ASP A 68 12.98 -0.11 8.14
C ASP A 68 14.47 -0.34 7.92
N SER A 69 14.91 -0.36 6.65
CA SER A 69 16.31 -0.48 6.19
C SER A 69 17.20 -1.53 6.88
N ASP A 70 17.55 -1.33 8.14
CA ASP A 70 18.40 -2.16 8.99
C ASP A 70 17.65 -3.08 9.99
N GLY A 71 16.33 -2.93 10.16
CA GLY A 71 15.60 -3.70 11.16
C GLY A 71 14.09 -3.69 11.08
N PHE A 72 13.44 -4.48 11.93
CA PHE A 72 11.99 -4.38 12.11
C PHE A 72 11.62 -3.23 13.04
N ALA A 73 10.62 -2.46 12.62
CA ALA A 73 9.99 -1.42 13.41
C ALA A 73 8.52 -1.76 13.69
N ILE A 74 8.08 -1.45 14.91
CA ILE A 74 6.67 -1.53 15.29
C ILE A 74 6.21 -0.17 15.79
N TRP A 75 5.16 0.35 15.16
CA TRP A 75 4.38 1.42 15.74
C TRP A 75 3.15 0.83 16.44
N TYR A 76 2.84 1.28 17.65
CA TYR A 76 1.76 0.72 18.46
C TYR A 76 0.93 1.84 19.10
N LYS A 77 -0.37 1.87 18.81
CA LYS A 77 -1.32 2.83 19.38
C LYS A 77 -2.45 2.12 20.11
N ARG A 78 -2.75 2.62 21.31
CA ARG A 78 -3.96 2.30 22.09
C ARG A 78 -4.84 3.55 22.14
N LEU A 79 -6.13 3.37 21.93
CA LEU A 79 -7.14 4.38 22.18
C LEU A 79 -7.55 4.30 23.64
N GLU A 80 -7.56 5.42 24.34
CA GLU A 80 -8.09 5.49 25.70
C GLU A 80 -9.63 5.52 25.71
N GLU A 81 -10.24 5.89 24.57
CA GLU A 81 -11.68 5.83 24.34
C GLU A 81 -11.98 5.50 22.86
N GLY A 82 -13.02 4.71 22.63
CA GLY A 82 -13.48 4.33 21.28
C GLY A 82 -12.75 3.14 20.68
N THR A 83 -13.00 2.88 19.38
CA THR A 83 -12.42 1.75 18.64
C THR A 83 -12.03 2.13 17.22
N PHE A 84 -11.03 1.45 16.67
CA PHE A 84 -10.66 1.50 15.27
C PHE A 84 -11.76 0.87 14.41
N ARG A 85 -12.41 1.69 13.58
CA ARG A 85 -13.39 1.27 12.56
C ARG A 85 -12.67 0.72 11.32
N LEU A 86 -12.61 -0.60 11.21
CA LEU A 86 -11.97 -1.27 10.09
C LEU A 86 -12.85 -1.25 8.83
N PRO A 87 -12.27 -1.13 7.63
CA PRO A 87 -13.02 -1.26 6.39
C PRO A 87 -13.54 -2.68 6.23
N THR A 88 -14.77 -2.80 5.72
CA THR A 88 -15.37 -4.10 5.43
C THR A 88 -14.63 -4.74 4.24
N PRO A 89 -14.07 -5.95 4.38
CA PRO A 89 -13.42 -6.64 3.27
C PRO A 89 -14.41 -6.87 2.14
N LYS A 90 -14.10 -6.40 0.93
CA LYS A 90 -14.92 -6.67 -0.26
C LYS A 90 -14.80 -8.11 -0.76
N LYS A 91 -13.73 -8.79 -0.36
CA LYS A 91 -13.45 -10.20 -0.66
C LYS A 91 -13.01 -10.88 0.63
N ALA A 92 -13.41 -12.14 0.81
CA ALA A 92 -12.88 -12.97 1.88
C ALA A 92 -11.39 -13.22 1.63
N GLY A 93 -10.54 -12.84 2.57
CA GLY A 93 -9.09 -12.97 2.49
C GLY A 93 -8.44 -12.63 3.83
N ALA A 94 -7.20 -13.07 4.03
CA ALA A 94 -6.43 -12.82 5.25
C ALA A 94 -6.03 -11.35 5.43
N SER A 95 -6.03 -10.58 4.34
CA SER A 95 -5.72 -9.14 4.36
C SER A 95 -6.59 -8.31 3.40
N VAL A 96 -6.65 -7.02 3.67
CA VAL A 96 -7.19 -5.98 2.78
C VAL A 96 -6.09 -4.93 2.54
N GLU A 97 -5.84 -4.60 1.28
CA GLU A 97 -4.95 -3.48 0.93
C GLU A 97 -5.65 -2.15 1.22
N LEU A 98 -4.98 -1.28 1.96
CA LEU A 98 -5.42 0.08 2.27
C LEU A 98 -4.63 1.08 1.45
N LYS A 99 -5.29 2.19 1.11
CA LYS A 99 -4.57 3.38 0.66
C LYS A 99 -4.05 4.19 1.84
N ALA A 100 -3.04 5.02 1.60
CA ALA A 100 -2.51 5.94 2.61
C ALA A 100 -3.60 6.84 3.21
N SER A 101 -4.53 7.31 2.37
CA SER A 101 -5.68 8.06 2.84
C SER A 101 -6.61 7.28 3.77
N GLU A 102 -6.81 5.99 3.51
CA GLU A 102 -7.64 5.13 4.36
C GLU A 102 -6.96 4.87 5.70
N LEU A 103 -5.64 4.70 5.70
CA LEU A 103 -4.85 4.66 6.93
C LEU A 103 -4.99 5.97 7.72
N ALA A 104 -4.83 7.13 7.07
CA ALA A 104 -4.96 8.43 7.74
C ALA A 104 -6.35 8.60 8.39
N MET A 105 -7.40 8.23 7.66
CA MET A 105 -8.78 8.29 8.17
C MET A 105 -9.03 7.32 9.32
N LEU A 106 -8.50 6.08 9.23
CA LEU A 106 -8.55 5.11 10.31
C LEU A 106 -7.88 5.65 11.59
N LEU A 107 -6.71 6.29 11.44
CA LEU A 107 -5.95 6.87 12.55
C LEU A 107 -6.59 8.12 13.16
N ALA A 108 -7.33 8.87 12.35
CA ALA A 108 -8.11 10.04 12.76
C ALA A 108 -9.49 9.68 13.35
N GLY A 109 -9.89 8.41 13.32
CA GLY A 109 -11.19 7.95 13.83
C GLY A 109 -12.37 8.26 12.90
N ILE A 110 -12.11 8.51 11.61
CA ILE A 110 -13.16 8.80 10.63
C ILE A 110 -13.71 7.49 10.06
N ASP A 111 -15.04 7.36 10.04
CA ASP A 111 -15.72 6.15 9.59
C ASP A 111 -15.54 5.91 8.07
N LEU A 112 -14.81 4.85 7.72
CA LEU A 112 -14.56 4.45 6.34
C LEU A 112 -15.78 3.84 5.64
N THR A 113 -16.79 3.39 6.40
CA THR A 113 -17.96 2.68 5.83
C THR A 113 -18.93 3.61 5.09
N SER A 114 -18.96 4.90 5.43
CA SER A 114 -19.80 5.91 4.76
C SER A 114 -19.13 6.53 3.53
N ILE A 115 -17.85 6.23 3.27
CA ILE A 115 -17.07 6.89 2.23
C ILE A 115 -17.32 6.22 0.88
N LYS A 116 -18.26 6.78 0.12
CA LYS A 116 -18.48 6.39 -1.27
C LYS A 116 -17.54 7.17 -2.20
N ARG A 117 -16.38 6.61 -2.51
CA ARG A 117 -15.52 7.16 -3.57
C ARG A 117 -16.27 7.17 -4.90
N ARG A 118 -16.44 8.35 -5.50
CA ARG A 118 -16.99 8.51 -6.85
C ARG A 118 -15.93 8.08 -7.87
N LYS A 119 -16.37 7.49 -8.99
CA LYS A 119 -15.47 7.09 -10.08
C LYS A 119 -14.70 8.32 -10.56
N ARG A 120 -13.37 8.23 -10.55
CA ARG A 120 -12.46 9.21 -11.12
C ARG A 120 -11.70 8.53 -12.26
N PHE A 121 -11.31 9.31 -13.26
CA PHE A 121 -10.45 8.83 -14.33
C PHE A 121 -9.06 8.48 -13.77
N ALA A 122 -8.49 7.36 -14.24
CA ALA A 122 -7.14 6.95 -13.90
C ALA A 122 -6.39 6.66 -15.21
N LEU A 123 -5.21 7.26 -15.37
CA LEU A 123 -4.32 6.94 -16.47
C LEU A 123 -3.68 5.57 -16.20
N ASP A 124 -3.81 4.65 -17.14
CA ASP A 124 -3.12 3.37 -17.11
C ASP A 124 -1.66 3.57 -17.54
N THR A 125 -0.80 3.94 -16.60
CA THR A 125 0.63 4.21 -16.85
C THR A 125 1.38 2.95 -17.33
N THR A 126 0.79 1.77 -17.18
CA THR A 126 1.38 0.48 -17.59
C THR A 126 1.52 0.33 -19.10
N ARG A 127 0.84 1.18 -19.90
CA ARG A 127 0.75 1.02 -21.36
C ARG A 127 1.72 1.88 -22.19
N THR A 128 2.46 2.79 -21.56
CA THR A 128 3.29 3.77 -22.30
C THR A 128 4.71 3.26 -22.62
N HIS A 129 5.19 2.18 -22.00
CA HIS A 129 6.57 1.70 -22.20
C HIS A 129 6.77 0.69 -23.36
N SER A 130 5.76 0.39 -24.19
CA SER A 130 5.89 -0.59 -25.30
C SER A 130 5.81 0.00 -26.73
N ARG A 131 5.89 1.32 -26.91
CA ARG A 131 5.88 1.92 -28.27
C ARG A 131 7.01 2.93 -28.57
N SER A 132 8.16 2.82 -27.92
CA SER A 132 9.35 3.63 -28.28
C SER A 132 10.61 2.78 -28.43
N ALA A 133 10.59 1.81 -29.35
CA ALA A 133 11.80 1.27 -29.94
C ALA A 133 11.50 0.86 -31.39
N THR A 134 12.33 1.31 -32.32
CA THR A 134 12.30 1.06 -33.77
C THR A 134 11.45 2.01 -34.62
N ALA A 135 11.93 3.24 -34.75
CA ALA A 135 11.83 3.98 -36.01
C ALA A 135 13.02 4.96 -36.10
N GLU A 136 14.20 4.44 -36.48
CA GLU A 136 15.28 5.29 -36.99
C GLU A 136 14.98 5.71 -38.44
N PRO A 137 15.10 6.99 -38.80
CA PRO A 137 15.08 7.43 -40.18
C PRO A 137 16.51 7.50 -40.77
N ARG A 138 16.69 6.80 -41.89
CA ARG A 138 17.55 7.09 -43.08
C ARG A 138 18.98 7.63 -42.87
N VAL A 139 19.95 6.95 -43.50
CA VAL A 139 20.82 7.54 -44.56
C VAL A 139 21.14 6.48 -45.61
N ALA A 140 20.80 6.76 -46.87
CA ALA A 140 21.22 5.98 -48.03
C ALA A 140 22.68 6.31 -48.37
N SER A 141 23.56 5.30 -48.39
CA SER A 141 24.90 5.42 -48.95
C SER A 141 24.91 4.88 -50.39
N ARG A 142 25.09 5.81 -51.34
CA ARG A 142 25.32 5.55 -52.76
C ARG A 142 26.76 5.94 -53.09
N VAL A 143 27.66 4.96 -53.30
CA VAL A 143 28.94 5.07 -54.05
C VAL A 143 29.26 3.64 -54.52
N ALA A 144 28.99 3.20 -55.76
CA ALA A 144 29.68 3.46 -57.02
C ALA A 144 31.14 2.93 -57.10
N ARG A 145 31.35 1.89 -57.93
CA ARG A 145 32.50 1.56 -58.83
C ARG A 145 32.62 0.03 -58.96
N SER A 146 32.27 -0.61 -60.09
CA SER A 146 33.00 -0.68 -61.37
C SER A 146 34.35 -1.39 -61.27
N ALA A 147 34.38 -2.67 -61.64
CA ALA A 147 35.27 -3.27 -62.64
C ALA A 147 34.88 -4.75 -62.81
#